data_AF-A0A5P8KE37-F1
#
_entry.id   AF-A0A5P8KE37-F1
#
_cell.length_a   1.000
_cell.length_b   1.000
_cell.length_c   1.000
_cell.angle_alpha   90.00
_cell.angle_beta   90.00
_cell.angle_gamma   90.00
#
_symmetry.space_group_name_H-M   'P 1'
#
loop_
_entity.id
_entity.type
_entity.pdbx_description
1 polymer ?
#
loop_
_entity_poly.entity_id
_entity_poly.type
_entity_poly.pdbx_seq_one_letter_code
_entity_poly.pdbx_strand_id
1 'polypeptide(L)'
;MTGRNRLELEPDTVERDLVKLVLTVVELLRQLMERQALRRFDTGELSEDQEERIGLTLMLLDDRMTELRERYGLRPEDLNLDLGPLGPLLPRE
;
A
#
# COMPACT_ATOMS: atom_id res chain seq x y z
N MET A 1 13.10 -1.36 21.52
CA MET A 1 11.67 -1.65 21.67
C MET A 1 10.97 -1.04 20.46
N THR A 2 10.76 -1.85 19.42
CA THR A 2 10.32 -1.36 18.10
C THR A 2 8.83 -1.02 18.19
N GLY A 3 8.46 0.22 17.84
CA GLY A 3 7.12 0.76 18.01
C GLY A 3 6.04 -0.15 17.43
N ARG A 4 5.04 -0.47 18.23
CA ARG A 4 3.84 -1.19 17.80
C ARG A 4 3.06 -0.28 16.86
N ASN A 5 3.10 -0.54 15.57
CA ASN A 5 2.32 0.19 14.58
C ASN A 5 0.86 -0.33 14.56
N ARG A 6 0.22 -0.39 15.74
CA ARG A 6 -1.21 -0.65 15.88
C ARG A 6 -1.95 0.65 15.64
N LEU A 7 -3.14 0.56 15.03
CA LEU A 7 -3.99 1.73 14.84
C LEU A 7 -4.58 2.15 16.19
N GLU A 8 -4.05 3.23 16.76
CA GLU A 8 -4.61 3.92 17.92
C GLU A 8 -5.15 5.25 17.39
N LEU A 9 -6.48 5.43 17.45
CA LEU A 9 -7.14 6.64 16.97
C LEU A 9 -7.20 7.64 18.14
N GLU A 10 -6.40 8.71 18.07
CA GLU A 10 -6.46 9.79 19.06
C GLU A 10 -7.31 10.95 18.53
N PRO A 11 -8.07 11.67 19.39
CA PRO A 11 -8.90 12.79 18.96
C PRO A 11 -8.11 13.89 18.24
N ASP A 12 -6.88 14.13 18.67
CA ASP A 12 -6.01 15.20 18.15
C ASP A 12 -5.29 14.80 16.84
N THR A 13 -5.31 13.52 16.46
CA THR A 13 -4.63 12.98 15.26
C THR A 13 -5.56 12.20 14.34
N VAL A 14 -6.87 12.20 14.61
CA VAL A 14 -7.84 11.33 13.93
C VAL A 14 -7.80 11.44 12.40
N GLU A 15 -7.60 12.64 11.86
CA GLU A 15 -7.47 12.85 10.41
C GLU A 15 -6.26 12.10 9.85
N ARG A 16 -5.10 12.26 10.48
CA ARG A 16 -3.86 11.60 10.06
C ARG A 16 -3.96 10.08 10.19
N ASP A 17 -4.56 9.59 11.27
CA ASP A 17 -4.70 8.14 11.50
C ASP A 17 -5.69 7.49 10.53
N LEU A 18 -6.78 8.19 10.18
CA LEU A 18 -7.71 7.76 9.15
C LEU A 18 -7.05 7.75 7.76
N VAL A 19 -6.28 8.78 7.43
CA VAL A 19 -5.52 8.82 6.17
C VAL A 19 -4.53 7.67 6.10
N LYS A 20 -3.77 7.44 7.17
CA LYS A 20 -2.84 6.31 7.28
C LYS A 20 -3.54 4.98 7.04
N LEU A 21 -4.72 4.76 7.63
CA LEU A 21 -5.50 3.55 7.41
C LEU A 21 -5.94 3.39 5.95
N VAL A 22 -6.47 4.47 5.33
CA VAL A 22 -6.88 4.45 3.93
C VAL A 22 -5.69 4.16 3.02
N LEU A 23 -4.57 4.85 3.21
CA LEU A 23 -3.35 4.63 2.45
C LEU A 23 -2.82 3.20 2.64
N THR A 24 -2.93 2.63 3.84
CA THR A 24 -2.58 1.24 4.10
C THR A 24 -3.42 0.27 3.28
N VAL A 25 -4.75 0.48 3.21
CA VAL A 25 -5.65 -0.37 2.42
C VAL A 25 -5.36 -0.22 0.92
N VAL A 26 -5.13 0.99 0.45
CA VAL A 26 -4.77 1.24 -0.96
C VAL A 26 -3.46 0.56 -1.30
N GLU A 27 -2.45 0.62 -0.43
CA GLU A 27 -1.16 -0.04 -0.61
C GLU A 27 -1.29 -1.57 -0.67
N LEU A 28 -2.11 -2.16 0.21
CA LEU A 28 -2.42 -3.59 0.15
C LEU A 28 -3.04 -3.99 -1.20
N LEU A 29 -3.99 -3.19 -1.69
CA LEU A 29 -4.63 -3.43 -2.98
C LEU A 29 -3.64 -3.27 -4.14
N ARG A 30 -2.76 -2.26 -4.10
CA ARG A 30 -1.68 -2.06 -5.08
C ARG A 30 -0.80 -3.30 -5.19
N GLN A 31 -0.30 -3.80 -4.05
CA GLN A 31 0.56 -5.00 -4.01
C GLN A 31 -0.17 -6.25 -4.48
N LEU A 32 -1.46 -6.38 -4.17
CA LEU A 32 -2.27 -7.49 -4.66
C LEU A 32 -2.42 -7.43 -6.18
N MET A 33 -2.73 -6.25 -6.72
CA MET A 33 -2.87 -6.04 -8.16
C MET A 33 -1.54 -6.30 -8.88
N GLU A 34 -0.42 -5.83 -8.33
CA GLU A 34 0.93 -6.08 -8.85
C GLU A 34 1.25 -7.57 -8.91
N ARG A 35 1.01 -8.32 -7.83
CA ARG A 35 1.19 -9.78 -7.83
C ARG A 35 0.30 -10.49 -8.83
N GLN A 36 -0.93 -10.02 -9.01
CA GLN A 36 -1.83 -10.59 -10.01
C GLN A 36 -1.36 -10.28 -11.44
N ALA A 37 -0.86 -9.06 -11.67
CA ALA A 37 -0.31 -8.66 -12.96
C ALA A 37 0.89 -9.51 -13.33
N LEU A 38 1.86 -9.68 -12.40
CA LEU A 38 3.03 -10.55 -12.59
C LEU A 38 2.61 -11.99 -12.89
N ARG A 39 1.68 -12.55 -12.11
CA ARG A 39 1.20 -13.91 -12.36
C ARG A 39 0.57 -14.05 -13.76
N ARG A 40 -0.25 -13.08 -14.17
CA ARG A 40 -0.92 -13.13 -15.48
C ARG A 40 0.05 -12.92 -16.65
N PHE A 41 1.08 -12.10 -16.44
CA PHE A 41 2.21 -11.95 -17.35
C PHE A 41 2.93 -13.29 -17.56
N ASP A 42 3.31 -13.95 -16.46
CA ASP A 42 4.03 -15.24 -16.51
C ASP A 42 3.20 -16.35 -17.18
N THR A 43 1.88 -16.32 -17.06
CA THR A 43 0.98 -17.28 -17.70
C THR A 43 0.59 -16.91 -19.14
N GLY A 44 1.03 -15.75 -19.66
CA GLY A 44 0.66 -15.26 -20.99
C GLY A 44 -0.82 -14.92 -21.13
N GLU A 45 -1.49 -14.55 -20.04
CA GLU A 45 -2.92 -14.21 -20.01
C GLU A 45 -3.19 -12.74 -20.40
N LEU A 46 -2.14 -11.95 -20.60
CA LEU A 46 -2.22 -10.53 -20.97
C LEU A 46 -1.65 -10.30 -22.38
N SER A 47 -2.26 -9.37 -23.11
CA SER A 47 -1.62 -8.79 -24.31
C SER A 47 -0.61 -7.72 -23.90
N GLU A 48 0.35 -7.42 -24.78
CA GLU A 48 1.34 -6.34 -24.57
C GLU A 48 0.69 -5.00 -24.16
N ASP A 49 -0.38 -4.59 -24.87
CA ASP A 49 -1.14 -3.37 -24.53
C ASP A 49 -1.78 -3.39 -23.13
N GLN A 50 -2.13 -4.57 -22.61
CA GLN A 50 -2.70 -4.72 -21.27
C GLN A 50 -1.61 -4.65 -20.21
N GLU A 51 -0.45 -5.25 -20.47
CA GLU A 51 0.73 -5.19 -19.61
C GLU A 51 1.20 -3.75 -19.44
N GLU A 52 1.37 -3.02 -20.54
CA GLU A 52 1.79 -1.62 -20.51
C GLU A 52 0.80 -0.75 -19.73
N ARG A 53 -0.50 -0.93 -19.97
CA ARG A 53 -1.55 -0.18 -19.28
C ARG A 53 -1.56 -0.45 -17.78
N ILE A 54 -1.38 -1.71 -17.37
CA ILE A 54 -1.32 -2.09 -15.95
C ILE A 54 -0.07 -1.48 -15.32
N GLY A 55 1.10 -1.62 -15.96
CA GLY A 55 2.35 -1.04 -15.49
C GLY A 55 2.24 0.46 -15.26
N LEU A 56 1.75 1.20 -16.27
CA LEU A 56 1.55 2.64 -16.17
C LEU A 56 0.57 3.03 -15.06
N THR A 57 -0.51 2.27 -14.88
CA THR A 57 -1.49 2.52 -13.81
C THR A 57 -0.87 2.34 -12.43
N LEU A 58 -0.07 1.28 -12.24
CA LEU A 58 0.59 1.00 -10.97
C LEU A 58 1.67 2.06 -10.65
N MET A 59 2.43 2.50 -11.66
CA MET A 59 3.41 3.59 -11.50
C MET A 59 2.73 4.89 -11.09
N LEU A 60 1.66 5.29 -11.79
CA LEU A 60 0.91 6.50 -11.44
C LEU A 60 0.30 6.40 -10.04
N LEU A 61 -0.16 5.21 -9.62
CA LEU A 61 -0.67 4.99 -8.27
C LEU A 61 0.44 5.18 -7.24
N ASP A 62 1.64 4.64 -7.45
CA ASP A 62 2.77 4.81 -6.54
C ASP A 62 3.19 6.28 -6.40
N ASP A 63 3.23 7.04 -7.50
CA ASP A 63 3.50 8.48 -7.48
C ASP A 63 2.48 9.22 -6.60
N ARG A 64 1.18 8.94 -6.79
CA ARG A 64 0.11 9.56 -5.97
C ARG A 64 0.17 9.15 -4.51
N MET A 65 0.53 7.89 -4.24
CA MET A 65 0.75 7.40 -2.89
C MET A 65 1.91 8.13 -2.22
N THR A 66 2.99 8.42 -2.95
CA THR A 66 4.13 9.23 -2.49
C THR A 66 3.69 10.65 -2.14
N GLU A 67 3.01 11.34 -3.05
CA GLU A 67 2.50 12.70 -2.81
C GLU A 67 1.60 12.78 -1.55
N LEU A 68 0.72 11.81 -1.37
CA LEU A 68 -0.18 11.76 -0.20
C LEU A 68 0.58 11.46 1.08
N ARG A 69 1.51 10.50 1.07
CA ARG A 69 2.35 10.19 2.24
C ARG A 69 3.12 11.42 2.70
N GLU A 70 3.77 12.12 1.79
CA GLU A 70 4.54 13.35 2.09
C GLU A 70 3.64 14.44 2.69
N ARG A 71 2.46 14.66 2.10
CA ARG A 71 1.49 15.66 2.58
C ARG A 71 1.08 15.45 4.04
N TYR A 72 0.93 14.20 4.46
CA TYR A 72 0.51 13.85 5.82
C TYR A 72 1.68 13.43 6.74
N GLY A 73 2.93 13.63 6.29
CA GLY A 73 4.14 13.29 7.05
C GLY A 73 4.21 11.81 7.43
N LEU A 74 3.81 10.92 6.52
CA LEU A 74 3.83 9.48 6.69
C LEU A 74 5.02 8.88 5.95
N ARG A 75 5.71 7.95 6.58
CA ARG A 75 6.75 7.13 5.94
C ARG A 75 6.13 5.84 5.40
N PRO A 76 6.77 5.17 4.44
CA PRO A 76 6.30 3.88 3.93
C PRO A 76 6.06 2.86 5.04
N GLU A 77 6.97 2.77 6.02
CA GLU A 77 6.86 1.85 7.16
C GLU A 77 5.64 2.13 8.03
N ASP A 78 5.16 3.38 8.06
CA ASP A 78 3.99 3.76 8.84
C ASP A 78 2.71 3.13 8.28
N LEU A 79 2.66 2.77 6.99
CA LEU A 79 1.52 2.08 6.38
C LEU A 79 1.47 0.58 6.73
N ASN A 80 2.54 0.00 7.28
CA ASN A 80 2.53 -1.42 7.61
C ASN A 80 1.96 -1.64 9.02
N LEU A 81 0.66 -1.88 9.09
CA LEU A 81 -0.06 -2.13 10.35
C LEU A 81 0.33 -3.48 10.97
N ASP A 82 0.56 -3.48 12.27
CA ASP A 82 0.75 -4.71 13.06
C ASP A 82 -0.60 -5.26 13.51
N LEU A 83 -0.98 -6.42 12.98
CA LEU A 83 -2.21 -7.13 13.31
C LEU A 83 -2.08 -8.06 14.52
N GLY A 84 -0.94 -8.02 15.23
CA GLY A 84 -0.67 -8.86 16.40
C GLY A 84 -0.31 -10.30 15.99
N PRO A 85 -1.11 -11.32 16.34
CA PRO A 85 -0.77 -12.72 16.03
C PRO A 85 -0.72 -13.03 14.53
N LEU A 86 -1.37 -12.21 13.69
CA LEU A 86 -1.31 -12.34 12.22
C LEU A 86 -0.05 -11.68 11.62
N GLY A 87 0.72 -10.96 12.42
CA GLY A 87 1.91 -10.23 11.97
C GLY A 87 1.58 -8.94 11.22
N PRO A 88 2.51 -8.41 10.40
CA PRO A 88 2.29 -7.20 9.63
C PRO A 88 1.25 -7.43 8.52
N LEU A 89 0.41 -6.44 8.24
CA LEU A 89 -0.58 -6.52 7.16
C LEU A 89 0.10 -6.56 5.79
N LEU A 90 1.11 -5.73 5.60
CA LEU A 90 1.88 -5.71 4.36
C LEU A 90 3.09 -6.64 4.48
N PRO A 91 3.34 -7.50 3.49
CA PRO A 91 4.53 -8.34 3.44
C PRO A 91 5.79 -7.47 3.58
N ARG A 92 6.77 -7.98 4.34
CA ARG A 92 8.11 -7.38 4.41
C ARG A 92 8.90 -7.99 3.25
N GLU A 93 9.43 -7.14 2.38
CA GLU A 93 10.37 -7.55 1.32
C GLU A 93 11.62 -8.22 1.93
#